data_AF-A0A965UUU7-F1
#
_entry.id   AF-A0A965UUU7-F1
#
_cell.length_a   1.000
_cell.length_b   1.000
_cell.length_c   1.000
_cell.angle_alpha   90.00
_cell.angle_beta   90.00
_cell.angle_gamma   90.00
#
_symmetry.space_group_name_H-M   'P 1'
#
loop_
_entity.id
_entity.type
_entity.pdbx_description
1 polymer ?
#
loop_
_entity_poly.entity_id
_entity_poly.type
_entity_poly.pdbx_seq_one_letter_code
_entity_poly.pdbx_strand_id
1 'polypeptide(L)'
;MPLNLYLIVQFNQLFSLISHCLKRIVLLHLDWILLKMMMRKRTDTTVKCRRCKRELPIDLFHKDKRTPNGHYDICKECRIKHRSITNITDEQYDAFLVAQNNSCAICGIHTSEVDRGLVVDHNHETHKIRGLLCNKCNVGLGYYGDDTTKLSMAIEYLIKTDGIT
;
A
#
# COMPACT_ATOMS: atom_id res chain seq x y z
N MET A 1 -27.47 -51.08 59.40
CA MET A 1 -26.02 -50.87 59.28
C MET A 1 -25.77 -49.71 58.30
N PRO A 2 -25.36 -48.52 58.75
CA PRO A 2 -25.38 -47.27 57.97
C PRO A 2 -24.03 -46.90 57.33
N LEU A 3 -23.18 -47.89 56.97
CA LEU A 3 -21.87 -47.60 56.36
C LEU A 3 -21.95 -47.18 54.88
N ASN A 4 -23.08 -47.39 54.20
CA ASN A 4 -23.17 -47.19 52.76
C ASN A 4 -23.42 -45.71 52.37
N LEU A 5 -24.19 -44.97 53.18
CA LEU A 5 -24.50 -43.56 52.87
C LEU A 5 -23.28 -42.64 53.03
N TYR A 6 -22.41 -42.89 54.01
CA TYR A 6 -21.23 -42.06 54.26
C TYR A 6 -20.19 -42.15 53.14
N LEU A 7 -19.95 -43.36 52.63
CA LEU A 7 -19.07 -43.61 51.49
C LEU A 7 -19.61 -42.96 50.21
N ILE A 8 -20.93 -43.01 49.97
CA ILE A 8 -21.56 -42.36 48.81
C ILE A 8 -21.45 -40.82 48.91
N VAL A 9 -21.63 -40.25 50.10
CA VAL A 9 -21.46 -38.80 50.31
C VAL A 9 -20.01 -38.38 50.10
N GLN A 10 -19.03 -39.14 50.61
CA GLN A 10 -17.60 -38.85 50.38
C GLN A 10 -17.23 -38.98 48.90
N PHE A 11 -17.76 -39.98 48.19
CA PHE A 11 -17.50 -40.17 46.75
C PHE A 11 -18.09 -39.03 45.91
N ASN A 12 -19.30 -38.57 46.25
CA ASN A 12 -19.93 -37.42 45.58
C ASN A 12 -19.20 -36.10 45.88
N GLN A 13 -18.70 -35.91 47.10
CA GLN A 13 -17.86 -34.76 47.44
C GLN A 13 -16.54 -34.78 46.67
N LEU A 14 -15.88 -35.94 46.56
CA LEU A 14 -14.65 -36.11 45.79
C LEU A 14 -14.89 -35.88 44.29
N PHE A 15 -15.98 -36.41 43.72
CA PHE A 15 -16.36 -36.21 42.32
C PHE A 15 -16.68 -34.74 42.02
N SER A 16 -17.37 -34.05 42.93
CA SER A 16 -17.65 -32.61 42.81
C SER A 16 -16.36 -31.77 42.82
N LEU A 17 -15.42 -32.10 43.70
CA LEU A 17 -14.10 -31.45 43.77
C LEU A 17 -13.27 -31.69 42.50
N ILE A 18 -13.27 -32.92 41.97
CA ILE A 18 -12.59 -33.26 40.71
C ILE A 18 -13.24 -32.53 39.52
N SER A 19 -14.56 -32.50 39.44
CA SER A 19 -15.32 -31.78 38.40
C SER A 19 -15.06 -30.27 38.44
N HIS A 20 -15.00 -29.68 39.63
CA HIS A 20 -14.69 -28.26 39.80
C HIS A 20 -13.23 -27.95 39.39
N CYS A 21 -12.29 -28.84 39.73
CA CYS A 21 -10.89 -28.72 39.32
C CYS A 21 -10.73 -28.83 37.80
N LEU A 22 -11.38 -29.81 37.16
CA LEU A 22 -11.39 -29.99 35.71
C LEU A 22 -12.00 -28.79 34.98
N LYS A 23 -13.13 -28.24 35.47
CA LYS A 23 -13.73 -27.02 34.91
C LYS A 23 -12.78 -25.83 35.00
N ARG A 24 -12.05 -25.68 36.11
CA ARG A 24 -11.07 -24.61 36.31
C ARG A 24 -9.85 -24.76 35.38
N ILE A 25 -9.38 -25.99 35.15
CA ILE A 25 -8.31 -26.28 34.18
C ILE A 25 -8.76 -25.96 32.74
N VAL A 26 -9.98 -26.33 32.36
CA VAL A 26 -10.54 -26.02 31.03
C VAL A 26 -10.71 -24.51 30.85
N LEU A 27 -11.20 -23.79 31.87
CA LEU A 27 -11.31 -22.32 31.83
C LEU A 27 -9.93 -21.65 31.71
N LEU A 28 -8.93 -22.08 32.48
CA LEU A 28 -7.55 -21.57 32.36
C LEU A 28 -6.92 -21.87 30.99
N HIS A 29 -7.26 -23.00 30.37
CA HIS A 29 -6.79 -23.35 29.03
C HIS A 29 -7.50 -22.53 27.94
N LEU A 30 -8.80 -22.25 28.09
CA LEU A 30 -9.56 -21.35 27.21
C LEU A 30 -9.09 -19.90 27.36
N ASP A 31 -8.83 -19.44 28.59
CA ASP A 31 -8.24 -18.14 28.87
C ASP A 31 -6.84 -18.03 28.27
N TRP A 32 -6.01 -19.09 28.36
CA TRP A 32 -4.70 -19.14 27.72
C TRP A 32 -4.81 -19.16 26.19
N ILE A 33 -5.76 -19.87 25.60
CA ILE A 33 -6.02 -19.84 24.15
C ILE A 33 -6.48 -18.44 23.72
N LEU A 34 -7.41 -17.82 24.44
CA LEU A 34 -7.89 -16.46 24.17
C LEU A 34 -6.76 -15.44 24.33
N LEU A 35 -5.95 -15.52 25.40
CA LEU A 35 -4.73 -14.73 25.56
C LEU A 35 -3.76 -14.97 24.41
N LYS A 36 -3.52 -16.21 23.98
CA LYS A 36 -2.60 -16.54 22.87
C LYS A 36 -3.15 -16.08 21.51
N MET A 37 -4.47 -16.07 21.34
CA MET A 37 -5.17 -15.49 20.18
C MET A 37 -5.10 -13.95 20.20
N MET A 38 -5.23 -13.32 21.37
CA MET A 38 -5.07 -11.87 21.58
C MET A 38 -3.60 -11.41 21.53
N MET A 39 -2.65 -12.30 21.88
CA MET A 39 -1.19 -12.12 21.87
C MET A 39 -0.54 -12.58 20.55
N ARG A 40 -1.34 -12.88 19.51
CA ARG A 40 -0.84 -13.12 18.15
C ARG A 40 -0.25 -11.79 17.65
N LYS A 41 1.05 -11.57 17.92
CA LYS A 41 1.86 -10.37 17.65
C LYS A 41 1.11 -9.32 16.84
N ARG A 42 0.47 -8.37 17.52
CA ARG A 42 0.01 -7.15 16.87
C ARG A 42 1.27 -6.51 16.30
N THR A 43 1.37 -6.46 14.97
CA THR A 43 2.43 -5.73 14.27
C THR A 43 2.18 -4.25 14.49
N ASP A 44 2.46 -3.75 15.70
CA ASP A 44 2.23 -2.35 16.11
C ASP A 44 3.13 -1.35 15.36
N THR A 45 3.84 -1.80 14.34
CA THR A 45 4.58 -0.93 13.45
C THR A 45 3.61 -0.30 12.44
N THR A 46 3.34 0.98 12.62
CA THR A 46 2.68 1.80 11.61
C THR A 46 3.70 2.34 10.62
N VAL A 47 3.28 2.55 9.37
CA VAL A 47 4.07 3.16 8.30
C VAL A 47 3.29 4.35 7.75
N LYS A 48 3.97 5.47 7.51
CA LYS A 48 3.38 6.65 6.88
C LYS A 48 3.37 6.49 5.37
N CYS A 49 2.19 6.52 4.76
CA CYS A 49 2.04 6.46 3.31
C CYS A 49 2.56 7.76 2.65
N ARG A 50 3.48 7.66 1.68
CA ARG A 50 4.02 8.84 0.98
C ARG A 50 2.99 9.62 0.17
N ARG A 51 1.88 8.98 -0.22
CA ARG A 51 0.83 9.57 -1.08
C ARG A 51 -0.30 10.22 -0.27
N CYS A 52 -1.04 9.44 0.53
CA CYS A 52 -2.15 9.98 1.35
C CYS A 52 -1.72 10.55 2.70
N LYS A 53 -0.43 10.43 3.06
CA LYS A 53 0.18 10.95 4.30
C LYS A 53 -0.36 10.38 5.62
N ARG A 54 -1.32 9.44 5.58
CA ARG A 54 -1.85 8.72 6.73
C ARG A 54 -0.81 7.75 7.31
N GLU A 55 -0.81 7.61 8.63
CA GLU A 55 -0.13 6.53 9.35
C GLU A 55 -1.06 5.31 9.40
N LEU A 56 -0.56 4.17 8.91
CA LEU A 56 -1.37 2.98 8.69
C LEU A 56 -0.61 1.74 9.16
N PRO A 57 -1.30 0.70 9.64
CA PRO A 57 -0.70 -0.60 9.92
C PRO A 57 0.11 -1.16 8.74
N ILE A 58 1.27 -1.79 9.03
CA ILE A 58 2.21 -2.30 8.02
C ILE A 58 1.61 -3.34 7.05
N ASP A 59 0.57 -4.06 7.48
CA ASP A 59 -0.17 -5.03 6.68
C ASP A 59 -1.03 -4.38 5.57
N LEU A 60 -1.27 -3.06 5.64
CA LEU A 60 -1.89 -2.26 4.58
C LEU A 60 -0.92 -1.84 3.47
N PHE A 61 0.33 -2.30 3.52
CA PHE A 61 1.36 -2.06 2.51
C PHE A 61 1.77 -3.36 1.83
N HIS A 62 2.21 -3.28 0.57
CA HIS A 62 2.82 -4.44 -0.10
C HIS A 62 4.22 -4.70 0.46
N LYS A 63 4.66 -5.97 0.44
CA LYS A 63 6.03 -6.33 0.81
C LYS A 63 7.01 -5.91 -0.29
N ASP A 64 8.15 -5.36 0.08
CA ASP A 64 9.27 -5.05 -0.81
C ASP A 64 10.58 -5.42 -0.14
N LYS A 65 11.29 -6.42 -0.68
CA LYS A 65 12.57 -6.87 -0.11
C LYS A 65 13.69 -5.86 -0.30
N ARG A 66 13.50 -4.85 -1.17
CA ARG A 66 14.50 -3.83 -1.48
C ARG A 66 14.50 -2.67 -0.47
N THR A 67 13.44 -2.52 0.31
CA THR A 67 13.37 -1.44 1.31
C THR A 67 13.87 -1.92 2.67
N PRO A 68 14.50 -1.06 3.48
CA PRO A 68 15.02 -1.45 4.81
C PRO A 68 13.95 -2.07 5.72
N ASN A 69 12.70 -1.60 5.58
CA ASN A 69 11.58 -2.04 6.39
C ASN A 69 10.83 -3.25 5.78
N GLY A 70 11.26 -3.77 4.63
CA GLY A 70 10.63 -4.91 3.96
C GLY A 70 9.26 -4.62 3.32
N HIS A 71 8.86 -3.34 3.24
CA HIS A 71 7.54 -2.90 2.78
C HIS A 71 7.62 -1.64 1.90
N TYR A 72 6.66 -1.51 0.98
CA TYR A 72 6.43 -0.30 0.21
C TYR A 72 6.03 0.87 1.14
N ASP A 73 6.33 2.09 0.72
CA ASP A 73 5.91 3.34 1.40
C ASP A 73 4.59 3.90 0.83
N ILE A 74 3.92 3.17 -0.06
CA ILE A 74 2.58 3.48 -0.59
C ILE A 74 1.59 2.42 -0.12
N CYS A 75 0.49 2.84 0.51
CA CYS A 75 -0.56 1.92 0.96
C CYS A 75 -1.30 1.28 -0.24
N LYS A 76 -1.87 0.08 -0.01
CA LYS A 76 -2.61 -0.69 -1.02
C LYS A 76 -3.70 0.14 -1.71
N GLU A 77 -4.47 0.89 -0.94
CA GLU A 77 -5.56 1.74 -1.44
C GLU A 77 -5.06 2.82 -2.42
N CYS A 78 -4.00 3.56 -2.04
CA CYS A 78 -3.39 4.56 -2.91
C CYS A 78 -2.84 3.94 -4.20
N ARG A 79 -2.31 2.72 -4.13
CA ARG A 79 -1.82 1.99 -5.30
C ARG A 79 -2.95 1.55 -6.23
N ILE A 80 -4.07 1.08 -5.68
CA ILE A 80 -5.28 0.74 -6.45
C ILE A 80 -5.81 1.98 -7.16
N LYS A 81 -5.98 3.08 -6.43
CA LYS A 81 -6.45 4.35 -7.01
C LYS A 81 -5.52 4.85 -8.13
N HIS A 82 -4.21 4.83 -7.91
CA HIS A 82 -3.27 5.20 -8.96
C HIS A 82 -3.41 4.32 -10.20
N ARG A 83 -3.50 3.00 -10.01
CA ARG A 83 -3.64 2.05 -11.11
C ARG A 83 -4.93 2.26 -11.89
N SER A 84 -6.05 2.56 -11.23
CA SER A 84 -7.33 2.80 -11.92
C SER A 84 -7.31 4.06 -12.79
N ILE A 85 -6.42 5.01 -12.51
CA ILE A 85 -6.27 6.24 -13.30
C ILE A 85 -5.39 5.97 -14.52
N THR A 86 -4.24 5.32 -14.32
CA THR A 86 -3.28 5.08 -15.40
C THR A 86 -3.71 3.98 -16.37
N ASN A 87 -4.63 3.12 -15.96
CA ASN A 87 -5.08 1.98 -16.75
C ASN A 87 -6.31 2.33 -17.59
N ILE A 88 -6.07 3.18 -18.59
CA ILE A 88 -7.05 3.53 -19.63
C ILE A 88 -7.24 2.34 -20.58
N THR A 89 -8.32 2.35 -21.37
CA THR A 89 -8.55 1.32 -22.38
C THR A 89 -7.63 1.51 -23.57
N ASP A 90 -7.42 0.45 -24.37
CA ASP A 90 -6.61 0.52 -25.58
C ASP A 90 -7.16 1.57 -26.56
N GLU A 91 -8.50 1.69 -26.67
CA GLU A 91 -9.13 2.71 -27.53
C GLU A 91 -8.88 4.13 -27.04
N GLN A 92 -8.84 4.35 -25.72
CA GLN A 92 -8.49 5.65 -25.15
C GLN A 92 -7.01 5.97 -25.40
N TYR A 93 -6.14 4.97 -25.25
CA TYR A 93 -4.71 5.12 -25.51
C TYR A 93 -4.45 5.45 -26.98
N ASP A 94 -5.09 4.74 -27.91
CA ASP A 94 -5.00 4.97 -29.35
C ASP A 94 -5.56 6.34 -29.74
N ALA A 95 -6.65 6.79 -29.11
CA ALA A 95 -7.17 8.13 -29.32
C ALA A 95 -6.14 9.22 -28.94
N PHE A 96 -5.41 9.05 -27.83
CA PHE A 96 -4.31 9.96 -27.47
C PHE A 96 -3.15 9.86 -28.46
N LEU A 97 -2.78 8.65 -28.92
CA LEU A 97 -1.74 8.49 -29.93
C LEU A 97 -2.09 9.26 -31.20
N VAL A 98 -3.29 9.08 -31.74
CA VAL A 98 -3.74 9.78 -32.94
C VAL A 98 -3.74 11.30 -32.73
N ALA A 99 -4.30 11.77 -31.61
CA ALA A 99 -4.34 13.20 -31.28
C ALA A 99 -2.95 13.83 -31.12
N GLN A 100 -1.96 13.05 -30.69
CA GLN A 100 -0.57 13.48 -30.52
C GLN A 100 0.33 13.13 -31.71
N ASN A 101 -0.25 12.73 -32.85
CA ASN A 101 0.50 12.30 -34.04
C ASN A 101 1.56 11.23 -33.73
N ASN A 102 1.19 10.24 -32.90
CA ASN A 102 2.03 9.15 -32.43
C ASN A 102 3.33 9.61 -31.72
N SER A 103 3.31 10.78 -31.09
CA SER A 103 4.49 11.37 -30.46
C SER A 103 4.26 11.76 -29.00
N CYS A 104 5.36 11.88 -28.25
CA CYS A 104 5.35 12.44 -26.90
C CYS A 104 4.81 13.88 -26.90
N ALA A 105 3.84 14.18 -26.02
CA ALA A 105 3.23 15.51 -25.94
C ALA A 105 4.20 16.64 -25.51
N ILE A 106 5.36 16.31 -24.95
CA ILE A 106 6.36 17.31 -24.51
C ILE A 106 7.48 17.46 -25.53
N CYS A 107 8.23 16.39 -25.81
CA CYS A 107 9.44 16.49 -26.63
C CYS A 107 9.24 16.09 -28.10
N GLY A 108 8.04 15.64 -28.49
CA GLY A 108 7.72 15.29 -29.87
C GLY A 108 8.33 13.97 -30.38
N ILE A 109 9.12 13.26 -29.59
CA ILE A 109 9.71 11.96 -30.00
C ILE A 109 8.61 10.98 -30.39
N HIS A 110 8.74 10.35 -31.57
CA HIS A 110 7.74 9.45 -32.12
C HIS A 110 7.78 8.07 -31.45
N THR A 111 6.66 7.36 -31.43
CA THR A 111 6.54 6.02 -30.83
C THR A 111 7.51 5.01 -31.45
N SER A 112 7.85 5.16 -32.73
CA SER A 112 8.84 4.32 -33.41
C SER A 112 10.28 4.55 -32.95
N GLU A 113 10.56 5.65 -32.25
CA GLU A 113 11.88 6.01 -31.74
C GLU A 113 12.06 5.64 -30.25
N VAL A 114 11.07 4.96 -29.65
CA VAL A 114 11.11 4.53 -28.25
C VAL A 114 10.81 3.04 -28.10
N ASP A 115 11.61 2.33 -27.30
CA ASP A 115 11.49 0.87 -27.18
C ASP A 115 10.23 0.38 -26.44
N ARG A 116 9.70 1.20 -25.52
CA ARG A 116 8.65 0.78 -24.55
C ARG A 116 7.33 1.53 -24.72
N GLY A 117 7.13 2.18 -25.87
CA GLY A 117 5.98 3.04 -26.11
C GLY A 117 5.93 4.28 -25.20
N LEU A 118 4.83 5.02 -25.29
CA LEU A 118 4.58 6.20 -24.46
C LEU A 118 3.81 5.81 -23.19
N VAL A 119 4.04 6.54 -22.10
CA VAL A 119 3.38 6.34 -20.81
C VAL A 119 2.25 7.34 -20.60
N VAL A 120 1.19 6.88 -19.94
CA VAL A 120 0.04 7.73 -19.60
C VAL A 120 0.40 8.67 -18.46
N ASP A 121 0.42 9.96 -18.76
CA ASP A 121 0.65 11.02 -17.79
C ASP A 121 -0.67 11.57 -17.24
N HIS A 122 -0.70 11.89 -15.95
CA HIS A 122 -1.91 12.33 -15.27
C HIS A 122 -1.58 13.31 -14.15
N ASN A 123 -2.52 14.21 -13.88
CA ASN A 123 -2.40 15.12 -12.76
C ASN A 123 -2.61 14.37 -11.43
N HIS A 124 -1.65 14.46 -10.51
CA HIS A 124 -1.66 13.71 -9.26
C HIS A 124 -2.71 14.17 -8.23
N GLU A 125 -3.36 15.32 -8.43
CA GLU A 125 -4.40 15.87 -7.55
C GLU A 125 -5.81 15.58 -8.08
N THR A 126 -6.06 15.97 -9.33
CA THR A 126 -7.36 15.86 -10.01
C THR A 126 -7.59 14.50 -10.66
N HIS A 127 -6.52 13.71 -10.85
CA HIS A 127 -6.53 12.41 -11.54
C HIS A 127 -6.96 12.49 -13.01
N LYS A 128 -6.96 13.68 -13.61
CA LYS A 128 -7.20 13.86 -15.05
C LYS A 128 -5.97 13.43 -15.85
N ILE A 129 -6.19 12.65 -16.91
CA ILE A 129 -5.15 12.32 -17.90
C ILE A 129 -4.74 13.60 -18.63
N ARG A 130 -3.43 13.84 -18.75
CA ARG A 130 -2.87 14.98 -19.48
C ARG A 130 -2.51 14.60 -20.92
N GLY A 131 -1.97 13.40 -21.12
CA GLY A 131 -1.58 12.87 -22.42
C GLY A 131 -0.60 11.71 -22.32
N LEU A 132 0.03 11.36 -23.44
CA LEU A 132 1.08 10.34 -23.52
C LEU A 132 2.46 10.98 -23.60
N LEU A 133 3.37 10.55 -22.74
CA LEU A 133 4.74 11.06 -22.67
C LEU A 133 5.76 9.95 -22.90
N CYS A 134 6.95 10.29 -23.40
CA CYS A 134 8.06 9.35 -23.34
C CYS A 134 8.51 9.21 -21.87
N ASN A 135 9.16 8.08 -21.54
CA ASN A 135 9.61 7.83 -20.16
C ASN A 135 10.53 8.93 -19.61
N LYS A 136 11.39 9.51 -20.46
CA LYS A 136 12.30 10.60 -20.06
C LYS A 136 11.54 11.86 -19.64
N CYS A 137 10.57 12.30 -20.43
CA CYS A 137 9.75 13.47 -20.11
C CYS A 137 8.89 13.22 -18.85
N ASN A 138 8.24 12.06 -18.77
CA ASN A 138 7.40 11.72 -17.62
C ASN A 138 8.20 11.70 -16.30
N VAL A 139 9.37 11.04 -16.30
CA VAL A 139 10.26 11.03 -15.13
C VAL A 139 10.82 12.43 -14.84
N GLY A 140 11.14 13.19 -15.88
CA GLY A 140 11.58 14.59 -15.76
C GLY A 140 10.58 15.45 -14.99
N LEU A 141 9.30 15.41 -15.35
CA LEU A 141 8.24 16.10 -14.61
C LEU A 141 8.17 15.63 -13.14
N GLY A 142 8.28 14.31 -12.93
CA GLY A 142 8.29 13.71 -11.60
C GLY A 142 9.43 14.19 -10.70
N TYR A 143 10.62 14.47 -11.23
CA TYR A 143 11.75 15.01 -10.45
C TYR A 143 11.48 16.42 -9.92
N TYR A 144 10.73 17.22 -10.66
CA TYR A 144 10.26 18.53 -10.21
C TYR A 144 8.95 18.43 -9.40
N GLY A 145 8.40 17.23 -9.24
CA GLY A 145 7.17 16.99 -8.48
C GLY A 145 5.94 17.60 -9.14
N ASP A 146 5.90 17.67 -10.47
CA ASP A 146 4.86 18.34 -11.26
C ASP A 146 4.62 19.82 -10.87
N ASP A 147 5.61 20.46 -10.26
CA ASP A 147 5.53 21.84 -9.78
C ASP A 147 6.02 22.82 -10.85
N THR A 148 5.10 23.63 -11.37
CA THR A 148 5.39 24.63 -12.41
C THR A 148 6.43 25.65 -11.94
N THR A 149 6.44 26.00 -10.66
CA THR A 149 7.41 26.97 -10.08
C THR A 149 8.83 26.42 -10.19
N LYS A 150 9.03 25.15 -9.81
CA LYS A 150 10.36 24.52 -9.87
C LYS A 150 10.84 24.31 -11.31
N LEU A 151 9.91 24.01 -12.22
CA LEU A 151 10.22 23.93 -13.65
C LEU A 151 10.65 25.28 -14.21
N SER A 152 9.96 26.38 -13.87
CA SER A 152 10.37 27.73 -14.26
C SER A 152 11.75 28.09 -13.70
N MET A 153 12.03 27.77 -12.44
CA MET A 153 13.36 27.98 -11.84
C MET A 153 14.47 27.19 -12.58
N ALA A 154 14.16 25.98 -13.07
CA ALA A 154 15.11 25.20 -13.86
C ALA A 154 15.41 25.86 -15.22
N ILE A 155 14.41 26.44 -15.87
CA ILE A 155 14.60 27.22 -17.11
C ILE A 155 15.46 28.45 -16.83
N GLU A 156 15.13 29.22 -15.80
CA GLU A 156 15.89 30.41 -15.39
C GLU A 156 17.36 30.09 -15.08
N TYR A 157 17.61 28.96 -14.42
CA TYR A 157 18.96 28.49 -14.14
C TYR A 157 19.78 28.30 -15.42
N LEU A 158 19.23 27.58 -16.41
CA LEU A 158 19.89 27.35 -17.69
C LEU A 158 20.16 28.64 -18.47
N ILE A 159 19.17 29.54 -18.55
CA ILE A 159 19.31 30.85 -19.21
C ILE A 159 20.46 31.64 -18.56
N LYS A 160 20.49 31.66 -17.22
CA LYS A 160 21.49 32.41 -16.46
C LYS A 160 22.90 31.83 -16.59
N THR A 161 23.05 30.51 -16.66
CA THR A 161 24.37 29.87 -16.71
C THR A 161 24.94 29.78 -18.12
N ASP A 162 24.08 29.58 -19.12
CA ASP A 162 24.52 29.26 -20.49
C ASP A 162 24.50 30.50 -21.39
N GLY A 163 23.90 31.61 -20.93
CA GLY A 163 23.86 32.88 -21.66
C GLY A 163 22.95 32.86 -22.90
N ILE A 164 22.04 31.90 -22.99
CA ILE A 164 21.10 31.77 -24.11
C ILE A 164 19.82 32.51 -23.72
N THR A 165 19.62 33.71 -24.29
CA THR A 165 18.38 34.50 -24.20
C THR A 165 17.54 34.38 -25.46
#